data_AF-A0A1Y0IPP9-F1
#
_entry.id   AF-A0A1Y0IPP9-F1
#
_cell.length_a   1.000
_cell.length_b   1.000
_cell.length_c   1.000
_cell.angle_alpha   90.00
_cell.angle_beta   90.00
_cell.angle_gamma   90.00
#
_symmetry.space_group_name_H-M   'P 1'
#
loop_
_entity.id
_entity.type
_entity.pdbx_description
1 polymer ?
#
loop_
_entity_poly.entity_id
_entity_poly.type
_entity_poly.pdbx_seq_one_letter_code
_entity_poly.pdbx_strand_id
1 'polypeptide(L)'
;MNKTLKRLAMLGAVAAVTLSPLSVSAAQDKQYDPWLDKSVLHYLTNSADAKLLHDVEELQAAVGLTDAEVSALRGIANEEYSGLMHLKGMSDVYVKDKSLKHEEKVKKVEAMNYNGRHNAILAQTDAKVHALLGGRYKAFRDYINSWWAEDVKFRHAEKRGQINQQEYGYNGLLPEARAVSTVYSWATQYNPNTAGKVEVALPDKQLKFANLGWATTYTNPPYTVTVKNESNGTIRSGLRVDEVGPWNQDDNYWDANPRRIYSMLKYTSAWLDPGFEEAYMAYTENYNSGYDQFNRKVANKAGIDMSIEAAKLLGFSYLQNGWVTTTVTDLP
;
A
#
# COMPACT_ATOMS: atom_id res chain seq x y z
N MET A 1 -1.05 -50.42 66.15
CA MET A 1 -1.82 -49.43 65.36
C MET A 1 -1.12 -49.28 64.01
N ASN A 2 -1.57 -49.98 62.95
CA ASN A 2 -2.45 -49.43 61.89
C ASN A 2 -1.95 -48.06 61.38
N LYS A 3 -1.51 -47.83 60.14
CA LYS A 3 -1.69 -48.52 58.85
C LYS A 3 -0.49 -48.24 57.92
N THR A 4 0.07 -49.31 57.38
CA THR A 4 0.42 -49.56 55.96
C THR A 4 0.90 -48.40 55.06
N LEU A 5 2.20 -48.38 54.74
CA LEU A 5 2.73 -47.82 53.49
C LEU A 5 3.52 -48.92 52.76
N LYS A 6 2.86 -49.48 51.73
CA LYS A 6 3.46 -50.41 50.77
C LYS A 6 4.46 -49.64 49.90
N ARG A 7 5.70 -50.13 49.85
CA ARG A 7 6.61 -49.89 48.73
C ARG A 7 6.02 -50.58 47.49
N LEU A 8 5.90 -49.85 46.38
CA LEU A 8 5.85 -50.43 45.05
C LEU A 8 6.72 -49.57 44.13
N ALA A 9 7.75 -50.19 43.57
CA ALA A 9 8.48 -49.66 42.44
C ALA A 9 7.56 -49.70 41.21
N MET A 10 7.48 -48.60 40.47
CA MET A 10 7.08 -48.63 39.07
C MET A 10 7.98 -47.67 38.30
N LEU A 11 8.72 -48.25 37.34
CA LEU A 11 9.35 -47.55 36.24
C LEU A 11 8.31 -46.64 35.56
N GLY A 12 8.51 -45.33 35.61
CA GLY A 12 7.81 -44.39 34.74
C GLY A 12 8.52 -44.35 33.39
N ALA A 13 7.86 -44.86 32.36
CA ALA A 13 8.27 -44.70 30.98
C ALA A 13 8.34 -43.21 30.62
N VAL A 14 9.48 -42.76 30.11
CA VAL A 14 9.60 -41.45 29.45
C VAL A 14 8.87 -41.57 28.12
N ALA A 15 7.63 -41.09 28.07
CA ALA A 15 6.95 -40.84 26.82
C ALA A 15 7.66 -39.67 26.13
N ALA A 16 8.53 -39.99 25.17
CA ALA A 16 9.00 -39.01 24.21
C ALA A 16 7.78 -38.52 23.42
N VAL A 17 7.30 -37.32 23.75
CA VAL A 17 6.37 -36.60 22.91
C VAL A 17 7.14 -36.20 21.66
N THR A 18 7.14 -37.08 20.66
CA THR A 18 7.48 -36.70 19.30
C THR A 18 6.40 -35.73 18.85
N LEU A 19 6.72 -34.44 18.85
CA LEU A 19 5.96 -33.44 18.12
C LEU A 19 5.99 -33.85 16.65
N SER A 20 4.96 -34.57 16.21
CA SER A 20 4.68 -34.75 14.80
C SER A 20 4.55 -33.35 14.21
N PRO A 21 5.30 -32.98 13.15
CA PRO A 21 5.03 -31.75 12.44
C PRO A 21 3.58 -31.83 12.00
N LEU A 22 2.76 -30.88 12.46
CA LEU A 22 1.42 -30.66 11.93
C LEU A 22 1.59 -30.56 10.42
N SER A 23 1.17 -31.61 9.72
CA SER A 23 1.00 -31.62 8.29
C SER A 23 -0.04 -30.55 8.00
N VAL A 24 0.45 -29.36 7.63
CA VAL A 24 -0.34 -28.36 6.92
C VAL A 24 -0.86 -29.11 5.70
N SER A 25 -2.13 -29.49 5.75
CA SER A 25 -2.78 -30.00 4.55
C SER A 25 -2.63 -28.91 3.52
N ALA A 26 -2.00 -29.23 2.40
CA ALA A 26 -2.01 -28.42 1.19
C ALA A 26 -3.48 -28.28 0.76
N ALA A 27 -4.18 -27.32 1.38
CA ALA A 27 -5.29 -26.66 0.71
C ALA A 27 -4.67 -26.15 -0.58
N GLN A 28 -5.16 -26.63 -1.72
CA GLN A 28 -4.76 -26.08 -3.01
C GLN A 28 -4.93 -24.56 -2.91
N ASP A 29 -3.81 -23.84 -2.84
CA ASP A 29 -3.79 -22.38 -2.80
C ASP A 29 -4.54 -21.91 -4.04
N LYS A 30 -5.77 -21.48 -3.83
CA LYS A 30 -6.56 -20.89 -4.89
C LYS A 30 -5.84 -19.58 -5.21
N GLN A 31 -5.09 -19.57 -6.31
CA GLN A 31 -4.32 -18.41 -6.76
C GLN A 31 -5.21 -17.17 -6.64
N TYR A 32 -4.80 -16.25 -5.78
CA TYR A 32 -5.51 -15.00 -5.56
C TYR A 32 -5.60 -14.24 -6.88
N ASP A 33 -6.82 -13.87 -7.26
CA ASP A 33 -7.08 -13.12 -8.48
C ASP A 33 -7.18 -11.63 -8.14
N PRO A 34 -6.18 -10.81 -8.47
CA PRO A 34 -6.15 -9.39 -8.12
C PRO A 34 -7.14 -8.56 -8.95
N TRP A 35 -7.60 -9.09 -10.09
CA TRP A 35 -8.53 -8.41 -10.96
C TRP A 35 -9.93 -8.40 -10.33
N LEU A 36 -10.68 -7.33 -10.55
CA LEU A 36 -11.96 -7.04 -9.86
C LEU A 36 -11.84 -6.79 -8.35
N ASP A 37 -10.66 -6.93 -7.74
CA ASP A 37 -10.43 -6.50 -6.36
C ASP A 37 -9.51 -5.28 -6.25
N LYS A 38 -8.50 -5.18 -7.13
CA LYS A 38 -7.52 -4.09 -7.15
C LYS A 38 -7.56 -3.34 -8.48
N SER A 39 -7.19 -2.06 -8.47
CA SER A 39 -7.00 -1.25 -9.69
C SER A 39 -5.65 -1.59 -10.34
N VAL A 40 -5.55 -2.81 -10.89
CA VAL A 40 -4.30 -3.40 -11.37
C VAL A 40 -3.84 -2.76 -12.67
N LEU A 41 -4.78 -2.51 -13.59
CA LEU A 41 -4.45 -2.05 -14.94
C LEU A 41 -3.84 -0.64 -14.91
N HIS A 42 -4.32 0.23 -14.03
CA HIS A 42 -3.76 1.57 -13.88
C HIS A 42 -2.35 1.52 -13.30
N TYR A 43 -2.10 0.64 -12.31
CA TYR A 43 -0.75 0.42 -11.78
C TYR A 43 0.22 -0.05 -12.89
N LEU A 44 -0.17 -1.05 -13.68
CA LEU A 44 0.66 -1.61 -14.75
C LEU A 44 0.90 -0.60 -15.90
N THR A 45 -0.15 0.09 -16.37
CA THR A 45 -0.08 0.83 -17.64
C THR A 45 0.24 2.32 -17.52
N ASN A 46 0.14 2.90 -16.32
CA ASN A 46 0.29 4.33 -16.09
C ASN A 46 1.41 4.64 -15.08
N SER A 47 2.63 4.24 -15.45
CA SER A 47 3.84 4.41 -14.64
C SER A 47 5.04 4.96 -15.43
N ALA A 48 6.00 5.56 -14.72
CA ALA A 48 7.34 5.87 -15.21
C ALA A 48 8.37 4.76 -14.89
N ASP A 49 7.97 3.69 -14.20
CA ASP A 49 8.86 2.60 -13.78
C ASP A 49 9.25 1.70 -14.96
N ALA A 50 10.57 1.50 -15.14
CA ALA A 50 11.11 0.76 -16.28
C ALA A 50 10.67 -0.71 -16.34
N LYS A 51 10.51 -1.37 -15.19
CA LYS A 51 10.01 -2.74 -15.15
C LYS A 51 8.55 -2.77 -15.61
N LEU A 52 7.69 -1.88 -15.12
CA LEU A 52 6.29 -1.85 -15.56
C LEU A 52 6.13 -1.49 -17.03
N LEU A 53 7.00 -0.64 -17.58
CA LEU A 53 7.04 -0.38 -19.02
C LEU A 53 7.35 -1.66 -19.81
N HIS A 54 8.34 -2.44 -19.37
CA HIS A 54 8.66 -3.74 -19.96
C HIS A 54 7.53 -4.76 -19.77
N ASP A 55 6.91 -4.81 -18.59
CA ASP A 55 5.78 -5.71 -18.31
C ASP A 55 4.59 -5.41 -19.23
N VAL A 56 4.37 -4.15 -19.63
CA VAL A 56 3.35 -3.81 -20.64
C VAL A 56 3.71 -4.35 -22.02
N GLU A 57 4.98 -4.34 -22.41
CA GLU A 57 5.46 -4.95 -23.66
C GLU A 57 5.29 -6.47 -23.63
N GLU A 58 5.56 -7.11 -22.49
CA GLU A 58 5.33 -8.54 -22.30
C GLU A 58 3.84 -8.91 -22.34
N LEU A 59 2.98 -8.11 -21.68
CA LEU A 59 1.53 -8.27 -21.77
C LEU A 59 1.07 -8.18 -23.23
N GLN A 60 1.58 -7.19 -23.96
CA GLN A 60 1.26 -6.98 -25.37
C GLN A 60 1.64 -8.21 -26.21
N ALA A 61 2.85 -8.74 -26.03
CA ALA A 61 3.31 -9.93 -26.73
C ALA A 61 2.53 -11.20 -26.34
N ALA A 62 2.31 -11.42 -25.04
CA ALA A 62 1.67 -12.63 -24.51
C ALA A 62 0.20 -12.76 -24.92
N VAL A 63 -0.52 -11.64 -24.99
CA VAL A 63 -1.93 -11.60 -25.37
C VAL A 63 -2.13 -11.35 -26.88
N GLY A 64 -1.08 -10.89 -27.57
CA GLY A 64 -1.15 -10.49 -28.98
C GLY A 64 -1.96 -9.22 -29.17
N LEU A 65 -1.65 -8.18 -28.40
CA LEU A 65 -2.31 -6.87 -28.47
C LEU A 65 -1.63 -5.99 -29.53
N THR A 66 -2.43 -5.16 -30.19
CA THR A 66 -1.92 -4.06 -31.00
C THR A 66 -1.60 -2.84 -30.13
N ASP A 67 -0.78 -1.91 -30.62
CA ASP A 67 -0.50 -0.64 -29.91
C ASP A 67 -1.78 0.15 -29.62
N ALA A 68 -2.76 0.09 -30.53
CA ALA A 68 -4.06 0.73 -30.35
C ALA A 68 -4.85 0.10 -29.20
N GLU A 69 -4.77 -1.22 -29.01
CA GLU A 69 -5.42 -1.93 -27.92
C GLU A 69 -4.72 -1.69 -26.58
N VAL A 70 -3.38 -1.63 -26.55
CA VAL A 70 -2.63 -1.21 -25.36
C VAL A 70 -3.01 0.22 -24.95
N SER A 71 -3.13 1.12 -25.93
CA SER A 71 -3.60 2.50 -25.70
C SER A 71 -5.04 2.52 -25.16
N ALA A 72 -5.94 1.70 -25.72
CA ALA A 72 -7.32 1.57 -25.24
C ALA A 72 -7.40 1.00 -23.82
N LEU A 73 -6.58 0.00 -23.47
CA LEU A 73 -6.46 -0.51 -22.10
C LEU A 73 -6.02 0.58 -21.13
N ARG A 74 -5.02 1.40 -21.49
CA ARG A 74 -4.59 2.56 -20.69
C ARG A 74 -5.74 3.57 -20.53
N GLY A 75 -6.53 3.81 -21.58
CA GLY A 75 -7.73 4.65 -21.51
C GLY A 75 -8.74 4.12 -20.48
N ILE A 76 -9.07 2.84 -20.54
CA ILE A 76 -9.97 2.17 -19.59
C ILE A 76 -9.42 2.27 -18.15
N ALA A 77 -8.12 2.07 -17.96
CA ALA A 77 -7.47 2.19 -16.65
C ALA A 77 -7.53 3.61 -16.07
N ASN A 78 -7.37 4.64 -16.92
CA ASN A 78 -7.47 6.03 -16.50
C ASN A 78 -8.90 6.42 -16.11
N GLU A 79 -9.90 5.87 -16.80
CA GLU A 79 -11.32 6.05 -16.42
C GLU A 79 -11.63 5.39 -15.07
N GLU A 80 -11.13 4.17 -14.84
CA GLU A 80 -11.24 3.48 -13.56
C GLU A 80 -10.62 4.32 -12.43
N TYR A 81 -9.36 4.73 -12.59
CA TYR A 81 -8.64 5.53 -11.61
C TYR A 81 -9.39 6.82 -11.29
N SER A 82 -9.86 7.52 -12.32
CA SER A 82 -10.62 8.77 -12.15
C SER A 82 -11.91 8.53 -11.37
N GLY A 83 -12.63 7.45 -11.67
CA GLY A 83 -13.84 7.05 -10.95
C GLY A 83 -13.56 6.73 -9.47
N LEU A 84 -12.49 5.98 -9.19
CA LEU A 84 -12.08 5.63 -7.83
C LEU A 84 -11.62 6.85 -7.03
N MET A 85 -10.85 7.76 -7.64
CA MET A 85 -10.43 9.01 -7.00
C MET A 85 -11.59 9.96 -6.75
N HIS A 86 -12.54 10.04 -7.69
CA HIS A 86 -13.79 10.79 -7.48
C HIS A 86 -14.59 10.22 -6.30
N LEU A 87 -14.77 8.90 -6.25
CA LEU A 87 -15.46 8.23 -5.14
C LEU A 87 -14.74 8.44 -3.80
N LYS A 88 -13.40 8.38 -3.77
CA LYS A 88 -12.59 8.77 -2.61
C LYS A 88 -12.87 10.21 -2.19
N GLY A 89 -12.84 11.16 -3.13
CA GLY A 89 -13.17 12.56 -2.88
C GLY A 89 -14.56 12.77 -2.27
N MET A 90 -15.57 12.03 -2.74
CA MET A 90 -16.92 12.04 -2.15
C MET A 90 -16.96 11.53 -0.71
N SER A 91 -16.07 10.61 -0.33
CA SER A 91 -15.96 10.14 1.07
C SER A 91 -15.11 11.07 1.93
N ASP A 92 -14.17 11.79 1.31
CA ASP A 92 -13.23 12.67 2.00
C ASP A 92 -13.94 13.84 2.72
N VAL A 93 -15.13 14.27 2.28
CA VAL A 93 -15.97 15.24 3.01
C VAL A 93 -16.33 14.76 4.41
N TYR A 94 -16.55 13.47 4.63
CA TYR A 94 -16.80 12.92 5.97
C TYR A 94 -15.50 12.65 6.71
N VAL A 95 -14.53 12.05 6.02
CA VAL A 95 -13.24 11.64 6.61
C VAL A 95 -12.44 12.84 7.12
N LYS A 96 -12.48 13.97 6.40
CA LYS A 96 -11.77 15.21 6.75
C LYS A 96 -12.57 16.11 7.69
N ASP A 97 -13.82 15.78 8.02
CA ASP A 97 -14.60 16.53 9.00
C ASP A 97 -13.99 16.37 10.40
N LYS A 98 -13.60 17.49 11.01
CA LYS A 98 -12.97 17.52 12.34
C LYS A 98 -14.00 17.39 13.48
N SER A 99 -15.29 17.61 13.21
CA SER A 99 -16.35 17.49 14.21
C SER A 99 -16.77 16.04 14.47
N LEU A 100 -16.52 15.15 13.52
CA LEU A 100 -16.90 13.74 13.60
C LEU A 100 -15.82 12.91 14.31
N LYS A 101 -16.26 12.00 15.18
CA LYS A 101 -15.42 10.92 15.70
C LYS A 101 -15.14 9.88 14.63
N HIS A 102 -14.12 9.06 14.85
CA HIS A 102 -13.70 8.04 13.89
C HIS A 102 -14.85 7.07 13.52
N GLU A 103 -15.59 6.56 14.51
CA GLU A 103 -16.68 5.62 14.30
C GLU A 103 -17.84 6.24 13.50
N GLU A 104 -18.05 7.55 13.65
CA GLU A 104 -19.05 8.29 12.87
C GLU A 104 -18.62 8.45 11.41
N LYS A 105 -17.33 8.69 11.17
CA LYS A 105 -16.75 8.74 9.81
C LYS A 105 -16.94 7.40 9.10
N VAL A 106 -16.62 6.29 9.76
CA VAL A 106 -16.83 4.93 9.25
C VAL A 106 -18.29 4.71 8.88
N LYS A 107 -19.24 5.02 9.78
CA LYS A 107 -20.68 4.90 9.50
C LYS A 107 -21.14 5.73 8.31
N LYS A 108 -20.60 6.95 8.12
CA LYS A 108 -20.93 7.79 6.95
C LYS A 108 -20.40 7.21 5.65
N VAL A 109 -19.18 6.67 5.66
CA VAL A 109 -18.57 5.96 4.52
C VAL A 109 -19.36 4.71 4.14
N GLU A 110 -19.80 3.93 5.13
CA GLU A 110 -20.65 2.76 4.93
C GLU A 110 -22.02 3.15 4.37
N ALA A 111 -22.65 4.20 4.93
CA ALA A 111 -23.96 4.68 4.48
C ALA A 111 -23.97 5.19 3.03
N MET A 112 -22.84 5.71 2.52
CA MET A 112 -22.71 6.08 1.10
C MET A 112 -22.42 4.89 0.17
N ASN A 113 -22.38 3.66 0.72
CA ASN A 113 -22.07 2.41 0.02
C ASN A 113 -20.75 2.50 -0.76
N TYR A 114 -19.69 3.02 -0.12
CA TYR A 114 -18.40 3.23 -0.78
C TYR A 114 -17.89 1.95 -1.46
N ASN A 115 -17.84 0.83 -0.73
CA ASN A 115 -17.28 -0.42 -1.25
C ASN A 115 -18.15 -1.04 -2.36
N GLY A 116 -19.48 -0.90 -2.30
CA GLY A 116 -20.36 -1.33 -3.39
C GLY A 116 -20.14 -0.50 -4.66
N ARG A 117 -19.98 0.82 -4.52
CA ARG A 117 -19.68 1.72 -5.65
C ARG A 117 -18.27 1.48 -6.22
N HIS A 118 -17.30 1.19 -5.36
CA HIS A 118 -15.95 0.78 -5.77
C HIS A 118 -16.01 -0.48 -6.64
N ASN A 119 -16.68 -1.54 -6.17
CA ASN A 119 -16.84 -2.78 -6.93
C ASN A 119 -17.60 -2.56 -8.24
N ALA A 120 -18.59 -1.67 -8.27
CA ALA A 120 -19.30 -1.33 -9.51
C ALA A 120 -18.39 -0.66 -10.55
N ILE A 121 -17.45 0.19 -10.13
CA ILE A 121 -16.43 0.78 -11.02
C ILE A 121 -15.55 -0.33 -11.60
N LEU A 122 -15.02 -1.23 -10.77
CA LEU A 122 -14.18 -2.34 -11.25
C LEU A 122 -14.94 -3.28 -12.20
N ALA A 123 -16.22 -3.56 -11.94
CA ALA A 123 -17.06 -4.37 -12.83
C ALA A 123 -17.29 -3.69 -14.19
N GLN A 124 -17.38 -2.35 -14.23
CA GLN A 124 -17.47 -1.60 -15.48
C GLN A 124 -16.15 -1.65 -16.26
N THR A 125 -15.01 -1.52 -15.58
CA THR A 125 -13.68 -1.72 -16.18
C THR A 125 -13.59 -3.09 -16.82
N ASP A 126 -13.96 -4.13 -16.07
CA ASP A 126 -13.92 -5.51 -16.53
C ASP A 126 -14.77 -5.74 -17.79
N ALA A 127 -16.01 -5.25 -17.80
CA ALA A 127 -16.87 -5.33 -18.97
C ALA A 127 -16.27 -4.66 -20.20
N LYS A 128 -15.61 -3.49 -20.03
CA LYS A 128 -14.93 -2.78 -21.13
C LYS A 128 -13.72 -3.55 -21.65
N VAL A 129 -12.91 -4.12 -20.75
CA VAL A 129 -11.73 -4.93 -21.14
C VAL A 129 -12.18 -6.21 -21.84
N HIS A 130 -13.23 -6.87 -21.34
CA HIS A 130 -13.80 -8.04 -22.00
C HIS A 130 -14.34 -7.70 -23.40
N ALA A 131 -15.03 -6.57 -23.55
CA ALA A 131 -15.53 -6.12 -24.85
C ALA A 131 -14.39 -5.80 -25.83
N LEU A 132 -13.31 -5.17 -25.34
CA LEU A 132 -12.13 -4.83 -26.16
C LEU A 132 -11.39 -6.09 -26.63
N LEU A 133 -11.17 -7.06 -25.73
CA LEU A 133 -10.29 -8.19 -26.00
C LEU A 133 -11.02 -9.41 -26.62
N GLY A 134 -12.34 -9.52 -26.42
CA GLY A 134 -13.14 -10.64 -26.92
C GLY A 134 -12.55 -11.98 -26.50
N GLY A 135 -12.26 -12.86 -27.48
CA GLY A 135 -11.68 -14.17 -27.21
C GLY A 135 -10.30 -14.16 -26.53
N ARG A 136 -9.55 -13.04 -26.60
CA ARG A 136 -8.25 -12.88 -25.91
C ARG A 136 -8.39 -12.49 -24.44
N TYR A 137 -9.60 -12.17 -23.96
CA TYR A 137 -9.81 -11.77 -22.57
C TYR A 137 -9.31 -12.80 -21.56
N LYS A 138 -9.50 -14.10 -21.83
CA LYS A 138 -8.97 -15.15 -20.94
C LYS A 138 -7.44 -15.10 -20.84
N ALA A 139 -6.75 -14.97 -21.97
CA ALA A 139 -5.28 -14.90 -21.98
C ALA A 139 -4.78 -13.67 -21.21
N PHE A 140 -5.47 -12.54 -21.34
CA PHE A 140 -5.21 -11.35 -20.53
C PHE A 140 -5.39 -11.61 -19.03
N ARG A 141 -6.47 -12.27 -18.61
CA ARG A 141 -6.71 -12.61 -17.19
C ARG A 141 -5.64 -13.55 -16.64
N ASP A 142 -5.27 -14.58 -17.40
CA ASP A 142 -4.22 -15.52 -17.03
C ASP A 142 -2.87 -14.80 -16.86
N TYR A 143 -2.53 -13.87 -17.77
CA TYR A 143 -1.33 -13.04 -17.68
C TYR A 143 -1.35 -12.17 -16.41
N ILE A 144 -2.43 -11.39 -16.20
CA ILE A 144 -2.53 -10.48 -15.04
C ILE A 144 -2.39 -11.23 -13.72
N ASN A 145 -3.03 -12.40 -13.58
CA ASN A 145 -2.97 -13.19 -12.37
C ASN A 145 -1.56 -13.72 -12.08
N SER A 146 -0.81 -14.08 -13.12
CA SER A 146 0.56 -14.58 -12.99
C SER A 146 1.54 -13.44 -12.72
N TRP A 147 1.48 -12.40 -13.55
CA TRP A 147 2.32 -11.20 -13.43
C TRP A 147 2.16 -10.52 -12.07
N TRP A 148 0.94 -10.43 -11.53
CA TRP A 148 0.71 -9.78 -10.24
C TRP A 148 1.43 -10.47 -9.09
N ALA A 149 1.37 -11.80 -9.03
CA ALA A 149 2.04 -12.56 -7.98
C ALA A 149 3.56 -12.37 -8.03
N GLU A 150 4.12 -12.31 -9.25
CA GLU A 150 5.54 -12.06 -9.47
C GLU A 150 5.94 -10.62 -9.14
N ASP A 151 5.14 -9.63 -9.55
CA ASP A 151 5.42 -8.22 -9.26
C ASP A 151 5.33 -7.93 -7.77
N VAL A 152 4.32 -8.46 -7.06
CA VAL A 152 4.22 -8.31 -5.60
C VAL A 152 5.48 -8.87 -4.94
N LYS A 153 5.88 -10.10 -5.28
CA LYS A 153 7.10 -10.71 -4.74
C LYS A 153 8.35 -9.88 -5.03
N PHE A 154 8.50 -9.40 -6.27
CA PHE A 154 9.61 -8.55 -6.68
C PHE A 154 9.66 -7.25 -5.87
N ARG A 155 8.55 -6.53 -5.76
CA ARG A 155 8.49 -5.24 -5.05
C ARG A 155 8.67 -5.38 -3.55
N HIS A 156 8.19 -6.47 -2.95
CA HIS A 156 8.47 -6.79 -1.56
C HIS A 156 9.96 -7.02 -1.33
N ALA A 157 10.62 -7.77 -2.21
CA ALA A 157 12.05 -8.01 -2.12
C ALA A 157 12.86 -6.71 -2.26
N GLU A 158 12.53 -5.87 -3.24
CA GLU A 158 13.15 -4.54 -3.43
C GLU A 158 12.99 -3.66 -2.19
N LYS A 159 11.77 -3.55 -1.67
CA LYS A 159 11.47 -2.72 -0.50
C LYS A 159 12.20 -3.23 0.76
N ARG A 160 12.24 -4.56 0.99
CA ARG A 160 13.04 -5.16 2.07
C ARG A 160 14.54 -4.93 1.87
N GLY A 161 15.04 -5.03 0.64
CA GLY A 161 16.45 -4.76 0.32
C GLY A 161 16.85 -3.32 0.66
N GLN A 162 16.00 -2.35 0.30
CA GLN A 162 16.20 -0.93 0.62
C GLN A 162 16.19 -0.66 2.14
N ILE A 163 15.30 -1.33 2.88
CA ILE A 163 15.24 -1.21 4.35
C ILE A 163 16.52 -1.81 4.97
N ASN A 164 16.95 -2.99 4.55
CA ASN A 164 18.14 -3.66 5.07
C ASN A 164 19.44 -2.89 4.78
N GLN A 165 19.51 -2.17 3.65
CA GLN A 165 20.68 -1.36 3.30
C GLN A 165 20.85 -0.09 4.16
N GLN A 166 19.84 0.30 4.94
CA GLN A 166 19.92 1.45 5.85
C GLN A 166 20.69 1.15 7.15
N GLU A 167 21.28 -0.04 7.30
CA GLU A 167 22.08 -0.41 8.49
C GLU A 167 23.41 0.36 8.60
N TYR A 168 23.43 1.34 9.51
CA TYR A 168 24.57 1.55 10.40
C TYR A 168 24.58 0.44 11.47
N GLY A 169 25.54 -0.48 11.38
CA GLY A 169 26.03 -1.35 12.48
C GLY A 169 25.03 -2.29 13.15
N TYR A 170 25.09 -3.58 12.82
CA TYR A 170 24.34 -4.62 13.54
C TYR A 170 25.25 -5.70 14.13
N ASN A 171 25.20 -5.83 15.47
CA ASN A 171 25.64 -7.01 16.24
C ASN A 171 24.39 -7.82 16.64
N GLY A 172 23.92 -8.68 15.74
CA GLY A 172 23.30 -9.98 16.01
C GLY A 172 22.21 -10.17 17.09
N LEU A 173 21.39 -9.17 17.48
CA LEU A 173 20.27 -9.37 18.42
C LEU A 173 19.01 -8.66 17.91
N LEU A 174 17.97 -9.48 17.65
CA LEU A 174 16.58 -9.17 17.20
C LEU A 174 16.22 -7.68 17.13
N PRO A 175 15.74 -7.16 15.97
CA PRO A 175 15.61 -5.73 15.78
C PRO A 175 14.49 -5.17 16.67
N GLU A 176 14.88 -4.57 17.79
CA GLU A 176 14.08 -3.53 18.42
C GLU A 176 13.78 -2.48 17.34
N ALA A 177 12.52 -2.09 17.21
CA ALA A 177 12.01 -1.34 16.07
C ALA A 177 12.84 -0.06 15.81
N ARG A 178 13.40 0.07 14.60
CA ARG A 178 14.26 1.19 14.22
C ARG A 178 13.51 2.06 13.23
N ALA A 179 13.55 3.36 13.45
CA ALA A 179 13.08 4.33 12.46
C ALA A 179 13.90 4.18 11.17
N VAL A 180 13.25 4.37 10.03
CA VAL A 180 13.92 4.37 8.72
C VAL A 180 14.21 5.81 8.31
N SER A 181 15.36 6.02 7.67
CA SER A 181 15.80 7.35 7.23
C SER A 181 15.34 7.66 5.81
N THR A 182 15.10 6.61 5.02
CA THR A 182 14.55 6.68 3.67
C THR A 182 13.47 5.62 3.47
N VAL A 183 12.48 5.90 2.63
CA VAL A 183 11.43 4.93 2.30
C VAL A 183 11.23 4.85 0.80
N TYR A 184 11.34 3.63 0.26
CA TYR A 184 11.03 3.30 -1.12
C TYR A 184 9.52 3.06 -1.26
N SER A 185 8.81 4.00 -1.87
CA SER A 185 7.34 4.08 -1.85
C SER A 185 6.78 4.31 -3.25
N TRP A 186 5.57 3.82 -3.49
CA TRP A 186 4.82 4.18 -4.70
C TRP A 186 4.25 5.59 -4.54
N ALA A 187 4.48 6.44 -5.54
CA ALA A 187 4.00 7.81 -5.56
C ALA A 187 2.85 8.00 -6.55
N THR A 188 1.80 8.68 -6.08
CA THR A 188 0.67 9.16 -6.90
C THR A 188 0.61 10.68 -6.93
N GLN A 189 -0.31 11.24 -7.71
CA GLN A 189 -0.47 12.69 -7.87
C GLN A 189 -1.84 13.20 -7.43
N TYR A 190 -1.90 14.41 -6.90
CA TYR A 190 -3.15 15.09 -6.54
C TYR A 190 -3.18 16.57 -6.93
N ASN A 191 -4.40 17.11 -7.00
CA ASN A 191 -4.64 18.54 -7.11
C ASN A 191 -4.61 19.17 -5.70
N PRO A 192 -3.64 20.04 -5.38
CA PRO A 192 -3.60 20.71 -4.08
C PRO A 192 -4.76 21.70 -3.92
N ASN A 193 -5.13 22.00 -2.67
CA ASN A 193 -6.21 22.96 -2.37
C ASN A 193 -5.90 24.37 -2.90
N THR A 194 -4.62 24.71 -2.99
CA THR A 194 -4.13 25.94 -3.61
C THR A 194 -3.44 25.56 -4.91
N ALA A 195 -4.02 25.98 -6.05
CA ALA A 195 -3.49 25.69 -7.37
C ALA A 195 -2.01 26.12 -7.51
N GLY A 196 -1.20 25.28 -8.14
CA GLY A 196 0.22 25.55 -8.36
C GLY A 196 1.14 25.33 -7.14
N LYS A 197 0.61 24.88 -5.99
CA LYS A 197 1.46 24.54 -4.84
C LYS A 197 2.38 23.37 -5.17
N VAL A 198 3.61 23.49 -4.66
CA VAL A 198 4.64 22.44 -4.66
C VAL A 198 4.71 21.88 -3.25
N GLU A 199 3.99 20.79 -3.04
CA GLU A 199 3.82 20.12 -1.75
C GLU A 199 3.62 18.61 -1.94
N VAL A 200 3.70 17.88 -0.83
CA VAL A 200 3.39 16.44 -0.75
C VAL A 200 2.39 16.16 0.35
N ALA A 201 1.76 14.99 0.28
CA ALA A 201 0.95 14.41 1.33
C ALA A 201 1.60 13.09 1.79
N LEU A 202 1.72 12.94 3.11
CA LEU A 202 2.10 11.69 3.76
C LEU A 202 0.93 11.19 4.62
N PRO A 203 0.87 9.88 4.90
CA PRO A 203 -0.23 9.27 5.65
C PRO A 203 -0.13 9.55 7.16
N ASP A 204 0.38 10.72 7.54
CA ASP A 204 0.43 11.21 8.90
C ASP A 204 -0.16 12.63 8.99
N LYS A 205 -1.39 12.70 9.49
CA LYS A 205 -2.09 13.97 9.67
C LYS A 205 -1.38 14.92 10.65
N GLN A 206 -0.57 14.41 11.58
CA GLN A 206 0.13 15.24 12.57
C GLN A 206 1.17 16.14 11.91
N LEU A 207 1.82 15.68 10.83
CA LEU A 207 2.76 16.48 10.04
C LEU A 207 2.09 17.71 9.43
N LYS A 208 0.97 17.49 8.72
CA LYS A 208 0.15 18.57 8.17
C LYS A 208 -0.29 19.53 9.27
N PHE A 209 -0.81 18.99 10.38
CA PHE A 209 -1.34 19.82 11.45
C PHE A 209 -0.25 20.72 12.04
N ALA A 210 0.94 20.19 12.28
CA ALA A 210 2.09 20.98 12.73
C ALA A 210 2.48 22.05 11.71
N ASN A 211 2.59 21.68 10.43
CA ASN A 211 2.96 22.59 9.34
C ASN A 211 1.97 23.75 9.15
N LEU A 212 0.70 23.53 9.50
CA LEU A 212 -0.37 24.54 9.47
C LEU A 212 -0.58 25.26 10.82
N GLY A 213 0.20 24.96 11.85
CA GLY A 213 0.06 25.53 13.19
C GLY A 213 -1.22 25.11 13.92
N TRP A 214 -1.80 23.96 13.56
CA TRP A 214 -2.95 23.36 14.24
C TRP A 214 -2.53 22.51 15.43
N ALA A 215 -3.49 22.15 16.30
CA ALA A 215 -3.23 21.30 17.45
C ALA A 215 -2.71 19.91 17.01
N THR A 216 -1.57 19.51 17.57
CA THR A 216 -0.82 18.29 17.26
C THR A 216 0.13 17.96 18.43
N THR A 217 0.65 16.75 18.47
CA THR A 217 1.74 16.35 19.38
C THR A 217 3.13 16.67 18.83
N TYR A 218 3.22 17.04 17.55
CA TYR A 218 4.47 17.30 16.85
C TYR A 218 4.98 18.72 17.07
N THR A 219 6.30 18.87 17.28
CA THR A 219 6.96 20.15 17.59
C THR A 219 8.08 20.48 16.62
N ASN A 220 8.34 21.77 16.41
CA ASN A 220 9.39 22.31 15.52
C ASN A 220 9.11 22.17 14.01
N PRO A 221 7.94 22.60 13.49
CA PRO A 221 7.73 22.72 12.05
C PRO A 221 8.69 23.77 11.43
N PRO A 222 8.97 23.72 10.12
CA PRO A 222 8.28 22.91 9.13
C PRO A 222 8.88 21.51 8.93
N TYR A 223 8.00 20.52 8.75
CA TYR A 223 8.37 19.20 8.28
C TYR A 223 8.39 19.16 6.76
N THR A 224 9.54 18.75 6.24
CA THR A 224 9.79 18.58 4.82
C THR A 224 10.41 17.22 4.54
N VAL A 225 10.31 16.78 3.29
CA VAL A 225 10.99 15.58 2.81
C VAL A 225 11.87 15.89 1.61
N THR A 226 12.82 15.01 1.36
CA THR A 226 13.52 14.94 0.08
C THR A 226 13.01 13.73 -0.70
N VAL A 227 12.62 13.93 -1.95
CA VAL A 227 12.09 12.87 -2.82
C VAL A 227 13.02 12.68 -4.01
N LYS A 228 13.39 11.44 -4.28
CA LYS A 228 14.12 11.01 -5.48
C LYS A 228 13.18 10.19 -6.35
N ASN A 229 13.05 10.58 -7.62
CA ASN A 229 12.41 9.74 -8.62
C ASN A 229 13.36 8.60 -9.02
N GLU A 230 12.93 7.35 -8.86
CA GLU A 230 13.79 6.20 -9.12
C GLU A 230 13.95 5.89 -10.61
N SER A 231 13.06 6.38 -11.48
CA SER A 231 13.17 6.13 -12.92
C SER A 231 14.19 7.02 -13.62
N ASN A 232 14.43 8.23 -13.10
CA ASN A 232 15.31 9.21 -13.75
C ASN A 232 16.38 9.82 -12.82
N GLY A 233 16.37 9.46 -11.53
CA GLY A 233 17.32 9.95 -10.53
C GLY A 233 17.13 11.41 -10.09
N THR A 234 16.09 12.11 -10.55
CA THR A 234 15.82 13.51 -10.19
C THR A 234 15.48 13.61 -8.71
N ILE A 235 16.11 14.57 -8.01
CA ILE A 235 15.93 14.79 -6.57
C ILE A 235 15.32 16.17 -6.31
N ARG A 236 14.34 16.23 -5.41
CA ARG A 236 13.78 17.48 -4.87
C ARG A 236 13.77 17.44 -3.35
N SER A 237 14.48 18.37 -2.73
CA SER A 237 14.51 18.58 -1.28
C SER A 237 13.57 19.70 -0.85
N GLY A 238 13.25 19.74 0.45
CA GLY A 238 12.44 20.81 1.05
C GLY A 238 10.96 20.78 0.64
N LEU A 239 10.45 19.63 0.16
CA LEU A 239 9.03 19.47 -0.16
C LEU A 239 8.25 19.42 1.15
N ARG A 240 7.38 20.42 1.37
CA ARG A 240 6.56 20.51 2.58
C ARG A 240 5.44 19.47 2.57
N VAL A 241 5.19 18.89 3.74
CA VAL A 241 4.06 17.99 3.99
C VAL A 241 2.85 18.83 4.42
N ASP A 242 2.12 19.39 3.46
CA ASP A 242 1.01 20.33 3.73
C ASP A 242 -0.38 19.69 3.52
N GLU A 243 -0.46 18.43 3.11
CA GLU A 243 -1.71 17.68 2.97
C GLU A 243 -1.63 16.28 3.64
N VAL A 244 -2.80 15.65 3.86
CA VAL A 244 -2.88 14.28 4.39
C VAL A 244 -3.34 13.33 3.30
N GLY A 245 -2.61 12.25 3.11
CA GLY A 245 -2.91 11.25 2.10
C GLY A 245 -1.73 10.30 1.91
N PRO A 246 -1.87 9.24 1.11
CA PRO A 246 -3.03 8.92 0.27
C PRO A 246 -4.15 8.20 1.03
N TRP A 247 -3.80 7.21 1.86
CA TRP A 247 -4.69 6.37 2.66
C TRP A 247 -4.11 6.21 4.07
N ASN A 248 -4.91 5.74 5.04
CA ASN A 248 -4.44 5.47 6.41
C ASN A 248 -3.73 6.68 7.05
N GLN A 249 -4.45 7.77 7.25
CA GLN A 249 -3.97 9.09 7.68
C GLN A 249 -3.27 9.15 9.06
N ASP A 250 -3.16 8.03 9.73
CA ASP A 250 -2.48 7.88 11.01
C ASP A 250 -1.21 7.02 10.91
N ASP A 251 -0.82 6.51 9.74
CA ASP A 251 0.34 5.64 9.47
C ASP A 251 1.64 6.44 9.27
N ASN A 252 2.38 6.71 10.36
CA ASN A 252 3.76 7.21 10.29
C ASN A 252 4.75 6.05 10.13
N TYR A 253 4.63 5.30 9.02
CA TYR A 253 5.38 4.06 8.73
C TYR A 253 6.91 4.17 8.85
N TRP A 254 7.48 5.37 8.85
CA TRP A 254 8.92 5.60 9.01
C TRP A 254 9.40 5.56 10.47
N ASP A 255 8.50 5.71 11.42
CA ASP A 255 8.80 5.78 12.85
C ASP A 255 9.18 4.39 13.39
N ALA A 256 10.01 4.37 14.42
CA ALA A 256 10.35 3.17 15.17
C ALA A 256 9.11 2.57 15.87
N ASN A 257 8.20 3.41 16.36
CA ASN A 257 6.94 3.03 16.97
C ASN A 257 5.78 3.67 16.19
N PRO A 258 5.46 3.13 15.01
CA PRO A 258 4.49 3.74 14.13
C PRO A 258 3.11 3.67 14.77
N ARG A 259 2.45 4.83 14.87
CA ARG A 259 1.02 4.97 15.02
C ARG A 259 0.38 4.25 13.85
N ARG A 260 -0.33 3.18 14.14
CA ARG A 260 -1.09 2.41 13.15
C ARG A 260 -2.37 1.96 13.79
N ILE A 261 -3.50 2.21 13.12
CA ILE A 261 -4.82 1.91 13.67
C ILE A 261 -5.00 0.40 13.82
N TYR A 262 -4.32 -0.41 12.99
CA TYR A 262 -4.40 -1.87 13.03
C TYR A 262 -3.20 -2.56 13.69
N SER A 263 -2.44 -1.84 14.51
CA SER A 263 -1.44 -2.41 15.45
C SER A 263 -2.02 -3.48 16.40
N MET A 264 -3.35 -3.66 16.41
CA MET A 264 -4.09 -4.64 17.21
C MET A 264 -4.52 -5.92 16.46
N LEU A 265 -4.19 -6.12 15.17
CA LEU A 265 -4.35 -7.43 14.51
C LEU A 265 -3.25 -8.41 14.98
N LYS A 266 -3.29 -8.73 16.29
CA LYS A 266 -2.43 -9.68 17.02
C LYS A 266 -2.41 -11.11 16.45
N TYR A 267 -3.22 -11.41 15.44
CA TYR A 267 -3.40 -12.76 14.91
C TYR A 267 -2.68 -13.02 13.58
N THR A 268 -2.02 -12.02 13.00
CA THR A 268 -0.99 -12.24 12.00
C THR A 268 0.35 -11.87 12.63
N SER A 269 1.28 -12.80 12.70
CA SER A 269 2.62 -12.62 13.28
C SER A 269 3.51 -11.59 12.56
N ALA A 270 2.96 -10.75 11.69
CA ALA A 270 3.67 -9.68 11.02
C ALA A 270 3.29 -8.36 11.68
N TRP A 271 4.08 -7.95 12.67
CA TRP A 271 4.30 -6.51 12.81
C TRP A 271 4.76 -6.03 11.44
N LEU A 272 4.08 -5.02 10.88
CA LEU A 272 4.57 -4.41 9.66
C LEU A 272 5.93 -3.77 9.98
N ASP A 273 6.99 -4.25 9.34
CA ASP A 273 8.33 -3.68 9.49
C ASP A 273 8.24 -2.16 9.20
N PRO A 274 8.93 -1.29 9.98
CA PRO A 274 9.10 0.11 9.62
C PRO A 274 9.55 0.23 8.15
N GLY A 275 9.00 1.20 7.44
CA GLY A 275 9.18 1.38 6.00
C GLY A 275 8.13 0.69 5.12
N PHE A 276 7.25 -0.17 5.66
CA PHE A 276 6.04 -0.64 4.96
C PHE A 276 4.80 0.19 5.30
N GLU A 277 4.17 0.77 4.29
CA GLU A 277 2.95 1.55 4.43
C GLU A 277 1.72 0.63 4.53
N GLU A 278 0.75 0.96 5.38
CA GLU A 278 -0.49 0.18 5.53
C GLU A 278 -1.27 0.11 4.21
N ALA A 279 -1.25 1.19 3.42
CA ALA A 279 -1.88 1.25 2.11
C ALA A 279 -1.24 0.26 1.11
N TYR A 280 0.10 0.17 1.13
CA TYR A 280 0.85 -0.76 0.30
C TYR A 280 0.47 -2.20 0.63
N MET A 281 0.40 -2.53 1.92
CA MET A 281 0.07 -3.88 2.39
C MET A 281 -1.40 -4.23 2.20
N ALA A 282 -2.32 -3.28 2.35
CA ALA A 282 -3.73 -3.48 2.05
C ALA A 282 -3.97 -3.75 0.55
N TYR A 283 -3.25 -3.05 -0.31
CA TYR A 283 -3.35 -3.21 -1.75
C TYR A 283 -2.69 -4.51 -2.25
N THR A 284 -1.54 -4.90 -1.71
CA THR A 284 -0.75 -6.05 -2.22
C THR A 284 -1.05 -7.37 -1.51
N GLU A 285 -1.18 -7.35 -0.18
CA GLU A 285 -1.30 -8.54 0.69
C GLU A 285 -2.67 -8.65 1.36
N ASN A 286 -3.61 -7.78 0.98
CA ASN A 286 -4.94 -7.73 1.59
C ASN A 286 -4.89 -7.51 3.12
N TYR A 287 -3.86 -6.83 3.62
CA TYR A 287 -3.80 -6.39 5.02
C TYR A 287 -5.05 -5.58 5.36
N ASN A 288 -5.61 -5.80 6.56
CA ASN A 288 -6.93 -5.29 6.94
C ASN A 288 -8.02 -5.60 5.89
N SER A 289 -7.97 -6.79 5.28
CA SER A 289 -8.87 -7.20 4.19
C SER A 289 -8.91 -6.23 3.00
N GLY A 290 -7.83 -5.48 2.78
CA GLY A 290 -7.72 -4.49 1.71
C GLY A 290 -8.41 -3.16 2.00
N TYR A 291 -8.84 -2.92 3.24
CA TYR A 291 -9.48 -1.69 3.66
C TYR A 291 -8.51 -0.71 4.32
N ASP A 292 -8.82 0.57 4.22
CA ASP A 292 -8.17 1.62 4.99
C ASP A 292 -8.80 1.77 6.39
N GLN A 293 -8.29 2.71 7.18
CA GLN A 293 -8.82 3.02 8.52
C GLN A 293 -10.29 3.46 8.53
N PHE A 294 -10.87 3.86 7.41
CA PHE A 294 -12.27 4.30 7.33
C PHE A 294 -13.18 3.24 6.69
N ASN A 295 -12.72 1.98 6.62
CA ASN A 295 -13.40 0.85 6.00
C ASN A 295 -13.65 1.04 4.48
N ARG A 296 -12.82 1.84 3.82
CA ARG A 296 -12.82 2.00 2.35
C ARG A 296 -11.87 1.00 1.72
N LYS A 297 -12.26 0.32 0.65
CA LYS A 297 -11.31 -0.43 -0.17
C LYS A 297 -10.22 0.51 -0.68
N VAL A 298 -8.96 0.11 -0.48
CA VAL A 298 -7.79 0.87 -0.94
C VAL A 298 -7.65 0.73 -2.45
N ALA A 299 -7.72 1.84 -3.18
CA ALA A 299 -7.67 1.83 -4.64
C ALA A 299 -6.24 1.80 -5.21
N ASN A 300 -5.22 2.17 -4.44
CA ASN A 300 -3.82 2.16 -4.86
C ASN A 300 -2.87 1.96 -3.67
N LYS A 301 -1.63 1.57 -3.95
CA LYS A 301 -0.59 1.30 -2.94
C LYS A 301 0.27 2.51 -2.56
N ALA A 302 -0.23 3.72 -2.77
CA ALA A 302 0.61 4.90 -2.61
C ALA A 302 1.08 5.06 -1.16
N GLY A 303 2.36 5.38 -0.98
CA GLY A 303 2.94 5.77 0.31
C GLY A 303 3.13 7.28 0.43
N ILE A 304 3.14 7.97 -0.70
CA ILE A 304 3.24 9.43 -0.81
C ILE A 304 2.37 9.91 -1.97
N ASP A 305 1.68 11.03 -1.76
CA ASP A 305 1.01 11.78 -2.80
C ASP A 305 1.80 13.06 -3.10
N MET A 306 2.02 13.36 -4.37
CA MET A 306 2.68 14.60 -4.80
C MET A 306 1.69 15.52 -5.45
N SER A 307 1.75 16.82 -5.13
CA SER A 307 1.08 17.81 -5.98
C SER A 307 1.58 17.68 -7.42
N ILE A 308 0.71 17.97 -8.40
CA ILE A 308 1.09 17.90 -9.82
C ILE A 308 2.37 18.71 -10.13
N GLU A 309 2.55 19.88 -9.51
CA GLU A 309 3.76 20.68 -9.70
C GLU A 309 5.00 20.03 -9.06
N ALA A 310 4.89 19.41 -7.88
CA ALA A 310 6.00 18.65 -7.30
C ALA A 310 6.39 17.45 -8.17
N ALA A 311 5.39 16.70 -8.67
CA ALA A 311 5.62 15.57 -9.56
C ALA A 311 6.30 16.00 -10.88
N LYS A 312 5.85 17.10 -11.47
CA LYS A 312 6.47 17.69 -12.66
C LYS A 312 7.92 18.09 -12.43
N LEU A 313 8.24 18.70 -11.27
CA LEU A 313 9.61 19.05 -10.91
C LEU A 313 10.51 17.81 -10.74
N LEU A 314 9.94 16.65 -10.44
CA LEU A 314 10.60 15.34 -10.38
C LEU A 314 10.61 14.60 -11.74
N GLY A 315 10.08 15.21 -12.79
CA GLY A 315 10.08 14.68 -14.16
C GLY A 315 8.96 13.66 -14.43
N PHE A 316 7.92 13.59 -13.60
CA PHE A 316 6.72 12.82 -13.92
C PHE A 316 5.82 13.59 -14.90
N SER A 317 5.18 12.87 -15.81
CA SER A 317 4.08 13.40 -16.62
C SER A 317 2.80 13.54 -15.78
N TYR A 318 1.81 14.28 -16.29
CA TYR A 318 0.52 14.47 -15.59
C TYR A 318 -0.14 13.12 -15.24
N LEU A 319 -0.44 12.92 -13.96
CA LEU A 319 -1.01 11.68 -13.39
C LEU A 319 -0.17 10.40 -13.60
N GLN A 320 1.06 10.51 -14.09
CA GLN A 320 1.99 9.39 -14.18
C GLN A 320 2.52 9.04 -12.79
N ASN A 321 2.45 7.76 -12.43
CA ASN A 321 2.88 7.29 -11.12
C ASN A 321 4.26 6.66 -11.20
N GLY A 322 4.89 6.39 -10.07
CA GLY A 322 6.14 5.64 -10.07
C GLY A 322 6.71 5.45 -8.69
N TRP A 323 7.82 4.71 -8.64
CA TRP A 323 8.54 4.50 -7.41
C TRP A 323 9.45 5.69 -7.11
N VAL A 324 9.45 6.09 -5.84
CA VAL A 324 10.31 7.15 -5.32
C VAL A 324 10.98 6.69 -4.04
N THR A 325 12.16 7.24 -3.77
CA THR A 325 12.77 7.16 -2.44
C THR A 325 12.55 8.49 -1.72
N THR A 326 11.92 8.44 -0.55
CA THR A 326 11.64 9.60 0.29
C THR A 326 12.55 9.60 1.50
N THR A 327 13.42 10.60 1.65
CA THR A 327 14.18 10.85 2.87
C THR A 327 13.29 11.55 3.89
N VAL A 328 13.20 10.96 5.08
CA VAL A 328 12.27 11.31 6.16
C VAL A 328 12.99 11.67 7.48
N THR A 329 14.29 11.91 7.43
CA THR A 329 15.12 12.24 8.61
C THR A 329 14.72 13.53 9.32
N ASP A 330 14.03 14.43 8.62
CA ASP A 330 13.56 15.71 9.17
C ASP A 330 12.13 15.62 9.72
N LEU A 331 11.56 14.40 9.78
CA LEU A 331 10.27 14.13 10.41
C LEU A 331 10.48 13.88 11.92
N PRO A 332 9.48 14.17 12.77
CA PRO A 332 9.63 14.18 14.22
C PRO A 332 9.72 12.79 14.86
#